data_AF-A0A814ZZR7-F1
#
_entry.id   AF-A0A814ZZR7-F1
#
_cell.length_a   1.000
_cell.length_b   1.000
_cell.length_c   1.000
_cell.angle_alpha   90.00
_cell.angle_beta   90.00
_cell.angle_gamma   90.00
#
_symmetry.space_group_name_H-M   'P 1'
#
loop_
_entity.id
_entity.type
_entity.pdbx_description
1 polymer ?
#
loop_
_entity_poly.entity_id
_entity_poly.type
_entity_poly.pdbx_seq_one_letter_code
_entity_poly.pdbx_strand_id
1 'polypeptide(L)' 'MAQPSTKRARDYGLRFGVLPTGSLNVITDVPGVQQESQQVNMLFGDYDCCTYTIIPNGNGYDWQHPGQTFIV' A
#
# COMPACT_ATOMS: atom_id res chain seq x y z
N MET A 1 -3.45 4.88 10.57
CA MET A 1 -2.86 3.89 9.65
C MET A 1 -1.59 3.38 10.31
N ALA A 2 -1.52 2.10 10.66
CA ALA A 2 -0.40 1.53 11.41
C ALA A 2 0.71 1.10 10.43
N GLN A 3 1.95 1.49 10.68
CA GLN A 3 3.10 0.91 9.98
C GLN A 3 3.22 -0.58 10.37
N PRO A 4 3.66 -1.47 9.46
CA PRO A 4 4.00 -2.83 9.84
C PRO A 4 5.04 -2.79 10.96
N SER A 5 4.81 -3.55 12.03
CA SER A 5 5.68 -3.60 13.22
C SER A 5 7.06 -4.23 12.96
N THR A 6 7.27 -4.72 11.74
CA THR A 6 8.50 -5.35 11.26
C THR A 6 9.43 -4.34 10.59
N LYS A 7 10.74 -4.53 10.81
CA LYS A 7 11.79 -3.75 10.17
C LYS A 7 11.73 -3.90 8.65
N ARG A 8 12.03 -2.82 7.93
CA ARG A 8 12.07 -2.78 6.47
C ARG A 8 13.47 -3.05 5.96
N ALA A 9 13.58 -3.41 4.68
CA ALA A 9 14.87 -3.69 4.04
C ALA A 9 15.91 -2.54 4.21
N ARG A 10 15.47 -1.27 4.13
CA ARG A 10 16.35 -0.11 4.31
C ARG A 10 16.88 0.03 5.75
N ASP A 11 16.17 -0.49 6.75
CA ASP A 11 16.63 -0.49 8.16
C ASP A 11 17.79 -1.46 8.38
N TYR A 12 17.97 -2.43 7.48
CA TYR A 12 19.12 -3.34 7.44
C TYR A 12 20.29 -2.79 6.59
N GLY A 13 20.20 -1.54 6.12
CA GLY A 13 21.24 -0.92 5.31
C GLY A 13 21.16 -1.23 3.81
N LEU A 14 20.15 -1.97 3.35
CA LEU A 14 19.93 -2.23 1.92
C LEU A 14 19.43 -0.97 1.22
N ARG A 15 20.08 -0.58 0.12
CA ARG A 15 19.72 0.61 -0.67
C ARG A 15 19.24 0.21 -2.06
N PHE A 16 18.02 0.65 -2.39
CA PHE A 16 17.40 0.41 -3.69
C PHE A 16 17.32 1.71 -4.47
N GLY A 17 17.85 1.68 -5.69
CA GLY A 17 17.92 2.85 -6.57
C GLY A 17 18.79 3.98 -6.02
N VAL A 18 18.78 5.11 -6.74
CA VAL A 18 19.53 6.32 -6.37
C VAL A 18 18.63 7.44 -5.83
N LEU A 19 17.33 7.37 -6.11
CA LEU A 19 16.37 8.38 -5.68
C LEU A 19 15.98 8.17 -4.21
N PRO A 20 15.84 9.25 -3.42
CA PRO A 20 15.33 9.17 -2.06
C PRO A 20 13.85 8.76 -2.07
N THR A 21 13.42 8.12 -0.99
CA THR A 21 12.01 7.72 -0.80
C THR A 21 11.22 8.86 -0.14
N GLY A 22 9.90 8.74 -0.14
CA GLY A 22 9.04 9.54 0.74
C GLY A 22 9.31 9.25 2.22
N SER A 23 8.66 10.03 3.09
CA SER A 23 8.89 10.00 4.54
C SER A 23 8.52 8.66 5.17
N LEU A 24 7.47 8.01 4.68
CA LEU A 24 7.03 6.71 5.17
C LEU A 24 7.50 5.58 4.26
N ASN A 25 8.10 5.87 3.10
CA ASN A 25 8.50 4.92 2.07
C ASN A 25 7.37 3.91 1.78
N VAL A 26 6.15 4.43 1.55
CA VAL A 26 4.94 3.67 1.20
C VAL A 26 4.11 4.44 0.18
N ILE A 27 3.14 3.76 -0.45
CA ILE A 27 2.30 4.37 -1.50
C ILE A 27 1.50 5.59 -1.01
N THR A 28 1.13 5.63 0.27
CA THR A 28 0.40 6.75 0.88
C THR A 28 1.27 7.99 1.11
N ASP A 29 2.56 7.96 0.75
CA ASP A 29 3.38 9.18 0.66
C ASP A 29 2.89 10.13 -0.45
N VAL A 30 2.12 9.61 -1.41
CA VAL A 30 1.45 10.44 -2.43
C VAL A 30 0.22 11.12 -1.81
N PRO A 31 0.11 12.47 -1.86
CA PRO A 31 -1.03 13.19 -1.31
C PRO A 31 -2.36 12.67 -1.86
N GLY A 32 -3.31 12.43 -0.94
CA GLY A 32 -4.67 11.97 -1.28
C GLY A 32 -4.80 10.47 -1.58
N VAL A 33 -3.70 9.72 -1.65
CA VAL A 33 -3.76 8.25 -1.74
C VAL A 33 -3.99 7.65 -0.35
N GLN A 34 -5.02 6.83 -0.24
CA GLN A 34 -5.35 6.09 0.97
C GLN A 34 -5.18 4.59 0.69
N GLN A 35 -4.70 3.86 1.70
CA GLN A 35 -4.61 2.41 1.67
C GLN A 35 -5.35 1.86 2.88
N GLU A 36 -6.26 0.92 2.63
CA GLU A 36 -7.00 0.22 3.65
C GLU A 36 -6.68 -1.28 3.58
N SER A 37 -6.50 -1.89 4.75
CA SER A 37 -6.32 -3.32 4.90
C SER A 37 -7.38 -3.86 5.83
N GLN A 38 -8.13 -4.86 5.39
CA GLN A 38 -9.10 -5.56 6.21
C GLN A 38 -8.66 -7.00 6.39
N GLN A 39 -8.63 -7.46 7.64
CA GLN A 39 -8.41 -8.86 7.97
C GLN A 39 -9.74 -9.59 7.81
N VAL A 40 -9.80 -10.58 6.92
CA VAL A 40 -11.01 -11.36 6.69
C VAL A 40 -10.86 -12.70 7.39
N ASN A 41 -11.41 -12.81 8.60
CA ASN A 41 -11.47 -14.09 9.31
C ASN A 41 -12.59 -14.93 8.69
N MET A 42 -12.24 -15.87 7.81
CA MET A 42 -13.20 -16.84 7.28
C MET A 42 -13.42 -17.96 8.30
N LEU A 43 -14.68 -18.21 8.68
CA LEU A 43 -15.09 -19.12 9.77
C LEU A 43 -14.81 -20.63 9.55
N PHE A 44 -14.00 -21.00 8.55
CA PHE A 44 -13.69 -22.39 8.20
C PHE A 44 -12.19 -22.57 7.95
N GLY A 45 -11.40 -22.57 9.04
CA GLY A 45 -9.96 -22.80 9.01
C GLY A 45 -9.17 -21.51 8.79
N ASP A 46 -8.14 -21.31 9.62
CA ASP A 46 -7.33 -20.10 9.69
C ASP A 46 -6.55 -19.86 8.40
N TYR A 47 -7.17 -19.13 7.46
CA TYR A 47 -6.45 -18.41 6.42
C TYR A 47 -6.44 -16.93 6.81
N ASP A 48 -5.28 -16.45 7.23
CA ASP A 48 -5.03 -15.04 7.51
C ASP A 48 -4.90 -14.29 6.17
N CYS A 49 -6.03 -14.09 5.48
CA CYS A 49 -6.06 -13.33 4.24
C CYS A 49 -6.43 -11.88 4.51
N CYS A 50 -5.53 -10.98 4.12
CA CYS A 50 -5.78 -9.54 4.13
C CYS A 50 -6.29 -9.12 2.75
N THR A 51 -7.43 -8.45 2.70
CA THR A 51 -7.84 -7.69 1.51
C THR A 51 -7.24 -6.29 1.59
N TYR A 52 -6.73 -5.80 0.47
CA TYR A 52 -6.17 -4.45 0.37
C TYR A 52 -6.95 -3.64 -0.65
N THR A 53 -7.30 -2.42 -0.28
CA THR A 53 -7.92 -1.44 -1.18
C THR A 53 -7.02 -0.21 -1.24
N ILE A 54 -6.72 0.25 -2.45
CA ILE A 54 -6.01 1.51 -2.70
C ILE A 54 -7.02 2.49 -3.29
N ILE A 55 -7.15 3.65 -2.64
CA ILE A 55 -8.16 4.66 -2.95
C ILE A 55 -7.44 5.95 -3.36
N PRO A 56 -7.47 6.32 -4.66
CA PRO A 56 -6.86 7.55 -5.13
C PRO A 56 -7.81 8.75 -4.94
N ASN A 57 -7.42 9.73 -4.12
CA ASN A 57 -8.13 11.00 -3.91
C ASN A 57 -9.60 10.87 -3.44
N GLY A 58 -9.85 10.04 -2.43
CA GLY A 58 -11.19 9.82 -1.88
C GLY A 58 -12.04 8.87 -2.73
N ASN A 59 -13.37 8.98 -2.71
CA ASN A 59 -14.25 7.98 -3.34
C ASN A 59 -13.91 7.77 -4.83
N GLY A 60 -13.55 6.54 -5.21
CA GLY A 60 -12.95 6.21 -6.51
C GLY A 60 -13.81 6.44 -7.76
N TYR A 61 -15.04 6.93 -7.60
CA TYR A 61 -15.97 7.24 -8.68
C TYR A 61 -16.08 8.74 -9.00
N ASP A 62 -15.72 9.62 -8.07
CA ASP A 62 -15.90 11.07 -8.23
C ASP A 62 -14.78 11.69 -9.08
N TRP A 63 -13.58 11.10 -9.04
CA TRP A 63 -12.39 11.59 -9.72
C TRP A 63 -11.77 10.49 -10.56
N GLN A 64 -11.92 10.60 -11.88
CA GLN A 64 -11.19 9.73 -12.81
C GLN A 64 -9.73 10.17 -12.86
N HIS A 65 -8.81 9.21 -12.64
CA HIS A 65 -7.37 9.44 -12.75
C HIS A 65 -6.84 8.76 -14.01
N PRO A 66 -5.95 9.40 -14.78
CA PRO A 66 -5.27 8.73 -15.89
C PRO A 66 -4.44 7.57 -15.35
N GLY A 67 -4.66 6.38 -15.91
CA GLY A 67 -3.96 5.15 -15.55
C GLY A 67 -3.44 4.43 -16.78
N GLN A 68 -2.38 3.64 -16.62
CA GLN A 68 -1.86 2.76 -17.67
C GLN A 68 -1.64 1.37 -17.10
N THR A 69 -1.84 0.36 -17.94
CA THR A 69 -1.64 -1.05 -17.58
C THR A 69 -0.69 -1.68 -18.60
N PHE A 70 0.26 -2.45 -18.09
CA PHE A 70 1.18 -3.25 -18.89
C PHE A 70 1.14 -4.69 -18.37
N ILE A 71 0.91 -5.64 -19.27
CA ILE A 71 0.87 -7.08 -18.95
C ILE A 71 2.02 -7.72 -19.72
N VAL A 72 2.90 -8.40 -18.99
CA VAL A 72 4.04 -9.16 -19.53
C VAL A 72 3.67 -10.59 -19.82
#